data_AF-Q141U7-F1
#
_entry.id   AF-Q141U7-F1
#
_cell.length_a   1.000
_cell.length_b   1.000
_cell.length_c   1.000
_cell.angle_alpha   90.00
_cell.angle_beta   90.00
_cell.angle_gamma   90.00
#
_symmetry.space_group_name_H-M   'P 1'
#
loop_
_entity.id
_entity.type
_entity.pdbx_description
1 polymer ?
#
loop_
_entity_poly.entity_id
_entity_poly.type
_entity_poly.pdbx_seq_one_letter_code
_entity_poly.pdbx_strand_id
1 'polypeptide(L)'
;MTHHTLRLTADASGVGASVQLLSELAKRFPEVVERFVDGLLDLSELVRVDVRNCTAGTAGEVRICLEPSDCFREFLAAVAAGNVDGLVVEVDGHGCSPRKGD
;
A
#
# COMPACT_ATOMS: atom_id res chain seq x y z
N MET A 1 3.52 -20.71 -33.70
CA MET A 1 3.34 -19.66 -32.66
C MET A 1 3.91 -20.21 -31.37
N THR A 2 5.01 -19.64 -30.90
CA THR A 2 5.66 -20.01 -29.64
C THR A 2 4.93 -19.29 -28.50
N HIS A 3 4.38 -20.05 -27.56
CA HIS A 3 3.82 -19.49 -26.32
C HIS A 3 4.97 -19.32 -25.32
N HIS A 4 5.10 -18.11 -24.78
CA HIS A 4 6.01 -17.85 -23.67
C HIS A 4 5.20 -17.85 -22.37
N THR A 5 5.60 -18.69 -21.43
CA THR A 5 5.00 -18.75 -20.09
C THR A 5 5.83 -17.92 -19.15
N LEU A 6 5.21 -16.94 -18.48
CA LEU A 6 5.81 -16.17 -17.40
C LEU A 6 5.21 -16.61 -16.07
N ARG A 7 6.06 -16.87 -15.07
CA ARG A 7 5.64 -17.13 -13.69
C ARG A 7 5.69 -15.82 -12.91
N LEU A 8 4.56 -15.38 -12.39
CA LEU A 8 4.51 -14.26 -11.45
C LEU A 8 4.50 -14.79 -10.02
N THR A 9 5.32 -14.21 -9.15
CA THR A 9 5.34 -14.53 -7.72
C THR A 9 5.30 -13.24 -6.92
N ALA A 10 4.35 -13.13 -5.99
CA ALA A 10 4.19 -11.97 -5.13
C ALA A 10 4.71 -12.28 -3.72
N ASP A 11 5.56 -11.41 -3.19
CA ASP A 11 6.03 -11.42 -1.82
C ASP A 11 5.23 -10.40 -1.01
N ALA A 12 4.34 -10.88 -0.15
CA ALA A 12 3.49 -10.05 0.69
C ALA A 12 4.03 -9.90 2.13
N SER A 13 5.24 -10.40 2.40
CA SER A 13 5.80 -10.40 3.76
C SER A 13 5.99 -8.98 4.32
N GLY A 14 6.28 -8.00 3.46
CA GLY A 14 6.40 -6.59 3.82
C GLY A 14 5.10 -5.94 4.30
N VAL A 15 3.95 -6.32 3.72
CA VAL A 15 2.63 -5.78 4.11
C VAL A 15 2.00 -6.55 5.27
N GLY A 16 2.37 -7.81 5.48
CA GLY A 16 1.72 -8.70 6.44
C GLY A 16 1.67 -8.13 7.87
N ALA A 17 2.77 -7.55 8.35
CA ALA A 17 2.82 -6.91 9.66
C ALA A 17 1.93 -5.66 9.76
N SER A 18 1.91 -4.84 8.71
CA SER A 18 1.07 -3.63 8.64
C SER A 18 -0.42 -3.96 8.62
N VAL A 19 -0.84 -4.98 7.88
CA VAL A 19 -2.25 -5.45 7.88
C VAL A 19 -2.65 -6.02 9.23
N GLN A 20 -1.77 -6.77 9.90
CA GLN A 20 -2.05 -7.25 11.26
C GLN A 20 -2.24 -6.09 12.24
N LEU A 21 -1.38 -5.06 12.18
CA LEU A 21 -1.55 -3.86 13.00
C LEU A 21 -2.87 -3.15 12.70
N LEU A 22 -3.24 -3.01 11.43
CA LEU A 22 -4.53 -2.43 11.04
C LEU A 22 -5.71 -3.22 11.61
N SER A 23 -5.65 -4.56 11.57
CA SER A 23 -6.68 -5.43 12.15
C SER A 23 -6.78 -5.28 13.67
N GLU A 24 -5.66 -5.17 14.39
CA GLU A 24 -5.69 -4.91 15.84
C GLU A 24 -6.23 -3.51 16.16
N LEU A 25 -5.88 -2.52 15.34
CA LEU A 25 -6.44 -1.17 15.44
C LEU A 25 -7.95 -1.16 15.17
N ALA A 26 -8.43 -1.92 14.20
CA ALA A 26 -9.86 -2.01 13.89
C ALA A 26 -10.66 -2.58 15.07
N LYS A 27 -10.07 -3.50 15.85
CA LYS A 27 -10.71 -4.04 17.07
C LYS A 27 -10.81 -2.99 18.18
N ARG A 28 -9.85 -2.06 18.26
CA ARG A 28 -9.73 -1.10 19.36
C ARG A 28 -10.35 0.26 19.04
N PHE A 29 -10.30 0.66 17.77
CA PHE A 29 -10.74 1.93 17.21
C PHE A 29 -11.38 1.72 15.83
N PRO A 30 -12.54 1.05 15.76
CA PRO A 30 -13.17 0.70 14.49
C PRO A 30 -13.47 1.91 13.62
N GLU A 31 -13.99 3.00 14.21
CA GLU A 31 -14.35 4.22 13.49
C GLU A 31 -13.16 4.94 12.83
N VAL A 32 -11.97 4.79 13.41
CA VAL A 32 -10.73 5.41 12.90
C VAL A 32 -10.23 4.64 11.70
N VAL A 33 -10.27 3.31 11.78
CA VAL A 33 -9.89 2.45 10.65
C VAL A 33 -10.90 2.57 9.51
N GLU A 34 -12.19 2.64 9.82
CA GLU A 34 -13.25 2.84 8.83
C GLU A 34 -13.05 4.18 8.09
N ARG A 35 -12.83 5.29 8.81
CA ARG A 35 -12.51 6.59 8.19
C ARG A 35 -11.25 6.57 7.34
N PHE A 36 -10.22 5.86 7.78
CA PHE A 36 -8.99 5.73 7.00
C PHE A 36 -9.26 4.97 5.70
N VAL A 37 -9.97 3.83 5.76
CA VAL A 37 -10.30 3.02 4.58
C VAL A 37 -11.27 3.74 3.65
N ASP A 38 -12.28 4.44 4.18
CA ASP A 38 -13.21 5.25 3.39
C ASP A 38 -12.54 6.47 2.74
N GLY A 39 -11.45 6.96 3.34
CA GLY A 39 -10.63 8.03 2.79
C GLY A 39 -9.71 7.58 1.66
N LEU A 40 -9.52 6.28 1.47
CA LEU A 40 -8.77 5.73 0.33
C LEU A 40 -9.67 5.74 -0.90
N LEU A 41 -9.15 6.19 -2.04
CA LEU A 41 -9.89 6.13 -3.31
C LEU A 41 -10.08 4.69 -3.79
N ASP A 42 -9.14 3.81 -3.46
CA ASP A 42 -9.20 2.37 -3.73
C ASP A 42 -8.30 1.60 -2.75
N LEU A 43 -8.64 0.34 -2.44
CA LEU A 43 -7.83 -0.51 -1.57
C LEU A 43 -6.42 -0.79 -2.12
N SER A 44 -6.21 -0.60 -3.43
CA SER A 44 -4.89 -0.65 -4.05
C SER A 44 -3.94 0.45 -3.55
N GLU A 45 -4.44 1.51 -2.92
CA GLU A 45 -3.61 2.55 -2.30
C GLU A 45 -3.01 2.11 -0.95
N LEU A 46 -3.45 0.98 -0.36
CA LEU A 46 -2.82 0.42 0.85
C LEU A 46 -1.44 -0.19 0.58
N VAL A 47 -1.19 -0.58 -0.68
CA VAL A 47 -0.02 -1.39 -1.03
C VAL A 47 0.65 -0.85 -2.26
N ARG A 48 1.96 -0.62 -2.16
CA ARG A 48 2.81 -0.32 -3.29
C ARG A 48 3.41 -1.60 -3.86
N VAL A 49 3.33 -1.72 -5.17
CA VAL A 49 4.00 -2.77 -5.95
C VAL A 49 5.42 -2.31 -6.25
N ASP A 50 6.42 -3.03 -5.74
CA ASP A 50 7.82 -2.85 -6.10
C ASP A 50 8.31 -4.06 -6.90
N VAL A 51 8.77 -3.82 -8.13
CA VAL A 51 9.33 -4.83 -9.04
C VAL A 51 10.87 -4.73 -9.10
N ARG A 52 11.46 -3.65 -8.57
CA ARG A 52 12.90 -3.38 -8.67
C ARG A 52 13.71 -4.14 -7.63
N ASN A 53 13.11 -4.46 -6.49
CA ASN A 53 13.79 -5.10 -5.36
C ASN A 53 13.69 -6.63 -5.33
N CYS A 54 13.05 -7.24 -6.33
CA CYS A 54 12.79 -8.68 -6.31
C CYS A 54 13.57 -9.35 -7.44
N THR A 55 14.67 -10.01 -7.10
CA THR A 55 15.43 -10.82 -8.07
C THR A 55 14.59 -12.02 -8.51
N ALA A 56 14.39 -12.17 -9.82
CA ALA A 56 13.82 -13.40 -10.40
C ALA A 56 14.75 -14.59 -10.07
N GLY A 57 14.18 -15.71 -9.64
CA GLY A 57 14.95 -16.92 -9.34
C GLY A 57 15.36 -17.68 -10.60
N THR A 58 14.55 -17.60 -11.67
CA THR A 58 14.80 -18.27 -12.95
C THR A 58 14.35 -17.43 -14.16
N ALA A 59 14.84 -17.78 -15.35
CA ALA A 59 14.38 -17.18 -16.60
C ALA A 59 12.89 -17.47 -16.82
N GLY A 60 12.12 -16.43 -17.12
CA GLY A 60 10.66 -16.51 -17.23
C GLY A 60 9.91 -16.26 -15.92
N GLU A 61 10.61 -15.89 -14.84
CA GLU A 61 9.98 -15.48 -13.58
C GLU A 61 10.02 -13.95 -13.40
N VAL A 62 8.91 -13.39 -12.89
CA VAL A 62 8.81 -12.01 -12.43
C VAL A 62 8.39 -12.06 -10.96
N ARG A 63 9.22 -11.49 -10.09
CA ARG A 63 8.90 -11.37 -8.67
C ARG A 63 8.43 -9.95 -8.38
N ILE A 64 7.36 -9.85 -7.62
CA ILE A 64 6.72 -8.61 -7.20
C ILE A 64 6.79 -8.58 -5.67
N CYS A 65 7.24 -7.47 -5.10
CA CYS A 65 7.25 -7.26 -3.67
C CYS A 65 6.13 -6.26 -3.35
N LEU A 66 5.30 -6.63 -2.39
CA LEU A 66 4.23 -5.79 -1.90
C LEU A 66 4.72 -5.12 -0.62
N GLU A 67 4.75 -3.79 -0.63
CA GLU A 67 5.12 -2.96 0.50
C GLU A 67 3.92 -2.13 0.94
N PRO A 68 3.75 -1.83 2.23
CA PRO A 68 2.75 -0.86 2.66
C PRO A 68 3.03 0.48 1.99
N SER A 69 1.98 1.12 1.48
CA SER A 69 2.09 2.44 0.89
C SER A 69 2.53 3.49 1.91
N ASP A 70 3.03 4.63 1.42
CA ASP A 70 3.49 5.71 2.30
C ASP A 70 2.32 6.24 3.17
N CYS A 71 1.11 6.38 2.60
CA CYS A 71 -0.08 6.76 3.35
C CYS A 71 -0.45 5.74 4.44
N PHE A 72 -0.32 4.44 4.17
CA PHE A 72 -0.59 3.40 5.16
C PHE A 72 0.46 3.41 6.28
N ARG A 73 1.73 3.65 5.95
CA ARG A 73 2.80 3.77 6.95
C ARG A 73 2.61 5.00 7.83
N GLU A 74 2.25 6.13 7.24
CA GLU A 74 1.95 7.37 7.96
C GLU A 74 0.75 7.21 8.89
N PHE A 75 -0.32 6.56 8.43
CA PHE A 75 -1.46 6.23 9.27
C PHE A 75 -1.04 5.39 10.49
N LEU A 76 -0.33 4.28 10.27
CA LEU A 76 0.12 3.43 11.37
C LEU A 76 1.05 4.19 12.34
N ALA A 77 1.90 5.08 11.82
CA ALA A 77 2.78 5.91 12.65
C ALA A 77 1.98 6.94 13.48
N ALA A 78 0.98 7.60 12.89
CA ALA A 78 0.13 8.56 13.60
C ALA A 78 -0.67 7.89 14.72
N VAL A 79 -1.22 6.69 14.46
CA VAL A 79 -1.93 5.91 15.48
C VAL A 79 -0.98 5.45 16.58
N ALA A 80 0.23 4.98 16.23
CA ALA A 80 1.25 4.60 17.22
C ALA A 80 1.70 5.78 18.10
N ALA A 81 1.72 6.99 17.55
CA ALA A 81 2.00 8.22 18.29
C ALA A 81 0.85 8.68 19.20
N GLY A 82 -0.29 7.97 19.20
CA GLY A 82 -1.49 8.34 19.95
C GLY A 82 -2.23 9.54 19.35
N ASN A 83 -1.93 9.91 18.12
CA ASN A 83 -2.47 11.09 17.47
C ASN A 83 -3.78 10.76 16.72
N VAL A 84 -4.70 10.10 17.42
CA VAL A 84 -5.90 9.49 16.84
C VAL A 84 -7.03 10.52 16.62
N ASP A 85 -7.06 11.58 17.44
CA ASP A 85 -8.04 12.69 17.34
C ASP A 85 -7.70 13.71 16.24
N GLY A 86 -6.48 13.67 15.69
CA GLY A 86 -5.94 14.67 14.76
C GLY A 86 -5.65 14.15 13.36
N LEU A 87 -6.07 12.92 13.03
CA LEU A 87 -5.86 12.35 11.71
C LEU A 87 -6.80 13.01 10.69
N VAL A 88 -6.50 14.26 10.34
CA VAL A 88 -6.98 14.85 9.10
C VAL A 88 -6.20 14.13 8.02
N VAL A 89 -6.83 13.14 7.39
CA VAL A 89 -6.35 12.61 6.12
C VAL A 89 -6.55 13.74 5.11
N GLU A 90 -5.57 14.63 5.02
CA GLU A 90 -5.47 15.51 3.86
C GLU A 90 -5.11 14.58 2.70
N VAL A 91 -6.14 14.15 1.98
CA VAL A 91 -5.99 13.61 0.62
C VAL A 91 -5.52 14.80 -0.20
N ASP A 92 -4.22 15.10 -0.11
CA ASP A 92 -3.57 15.96 -1.09
C ASP A 92 -3.72 15.19 -2.39
N GLY A 93 -4.75 15.56 -3.14
CA GLY A 93 -4.97 15.10 -4.49
C GLY A 93 -3.71 15.46 -5.25
N HIS A 94 -2.74 14.55 -5.28
CA HIS A 94 -1.63 14.56 -6.19
C HIS A 94 -2.22 14.29 -7.58
N GLY A 95 -2.98 15.25 -8.10
CA GLY A 95 -2.46 16.13 -9.12
C GLY A 95 -1.49 15.42 -10.02
N CYS A 96 -1.99 14.44 -10.78
CA CYS A 96 -1.49 14.20 -12.13
C CYS A 96 -1.47 15.57 -12.82
N SER A 97 -0.32 16.24 -12.75
CA SER A 97 -0.09 17.51 -13.42
C SER A 97 -0.39 17.29 -14.91
N PRO A 98 -1.32 18.02 -15.54
CA PRO A 98 -1.37 18.03 -16.99
C PRO A 98 -0.09 18.74 -17.44
N ARG A 99 0.82 17.99 -18.05
CA ARG A 99 1.95 18.56 -18.78
C ARG A 99 1.39 19.53 -19.81
N LYS A 100 1.50 20.83 -19.55
CA LYS A 100 1.34 21.87 -20.56
C LYS A 100 2.70 22.02 -21.24
N GLY A 101 2.87 21.31 -22.35
CA GLY A 101 3.95 21.54 -23.30
C GLY A 101 3.42 22.44 -24.41
N ASP A 102 4.19 23.49 -24.70
CA ASP A 102 4.04 24.47 -25.78
C ASP A 102 3.53 23.94 -27.13
#